data_AF-A0A7U9DVM3-F1
#
_entry.id   AF-A0A7U9DVM3-F1
#
_cell.length_a   1.000
_cell.length_b   1.000
_cell.length_c   1.000
_cell.angle_alpha   90.00
_cell.angle_beta   90.00
_cell.angle_gamma   90.00
#
_symmetry.space_group_name_H-M   'P 1'
#
loop_
_entity.id
_entity.type
_entity.pdbx_description
1 polymer ?
#
loop_
_entity_poly.entity_id
_entity_poly.type
_entity_poly.pdbx_seq_one_letter_code
_entity_poly.pdbx_strand_id
1 'polypeptide(L)'
;MERMERTKAELPEGAGGTGGSGGARSAGGAGEAAGADTAGAAGSAGAVRDRAMTSFSPADEVKRRGVRRMKLTATGLLLFVALVYVLAEWASHRGAGAWAGYVSAAAEAGMVGALADWFAVTALFRHPLGIPIPHTAIIPKKKDQLGVSLGEFVGENFLSEAVVRQRLRAVGIGSRLGAWLAVPEHADRVTAELSAALRGALTVLRDSDVQAVVGEAITRRADAQEIAPGIGKMLDRVVSDGGHKRAVDLIVSRAHDWLILHGDSVMDAVQGGAPGWTPRFVDRKIGDRVYKELLRFVTEMRDMPAHPARGALDRFLTDFAADLQSDTETRARVERLKTEVLGRGEVQDLIASAWTAVRSMIVSAAEDERSELRLRVRASLLSLGARMASDAKVQAKVDGWVEGAAVYVVTTYRKEITSLITDTVAGWDAEHTTKKIEANIGRDLQFIRINGTVVGSLAGLLIYAVSRILGA
;
A
#
# COMPACT_ATOMS: atom_id res chain seq x y z
N MET A 1 -32.42 45.96 -6.58
CA MET A 1 -32.80 47.39 -6.59
C MET A 1 -32.86 47.78 -5.12
N GLU A 2 -32.09 48.71 -4.53
CA GLU A 2 -30.99 49.62 -4.93
C GLU A 2 -29.93 49.58 -3.78
N ARG A 3 -28.61 49.82 -3.91
CA ARG A 3 -27.89 51.12 -4.06
C ARG A 3 -28.47 52.25 -3.17
N MET A 4 -27.76 53.12 -2.45
CA MET A 4 -26.34 53.50 -2.28
C MET A 4 -26.21 54.33 -0.96
N GLU A 5 -25.06 54.77 -0.41
CA GLU A 5 -23.65 54.68 -0.81
C GLU A 5 -22.70 54.50 0.42
N ARG A 6 -21.42 54.86 0.21
CA ARG A 6 -20.22 54.92 1.04
C ARG A 6 -20.20 56.00 2.14
N THR A 7 -19.28 55.84 3.10
CA THR A 7 -18.48 56.96 3.62
C THR A 7 -17.00 56.59 3.73
N LYS A 8 -16.13 57.58 3.55
CA LYS A 8 -14.66 57.49 3.41
C LYS A 8 -13.98 57.96 4.70
N ALA A 9 -12.84 57.37 5.07
CA ALA A 9 -11.93 57.92 6.08
C ALA A 9 -10.50 57.86 5.55
N GLU A 10 -9.72 58.92 5.81
CA GLU A 10 -8.44 59.20 5.16
C GLU A 10 -7.51 59.89 6.18
N LEU A 11 -6.19 59.67 6.05
CA LEU A 11 -5.10 60.50 6.59
C LEU A 11 -4.82 60.42 8.13
N PRO A 12 -3.61 60.79 8.61
CA PRO A 12 -2.58 61.59 7.93
C PRO A 12 -1.16 61.02 7.82
N GLU A 13 -0.38 61.67 6.95
CA GLU A 13 1.09 61.59 6.85
C GLU A 13 1.80 62.42 7.93
N GLY A 14 3.07 62.10 8.15
CA GLY A 14 4.10 63.03 8.61
C GLY A 14 5.28 62.31 9.28
N ALA A 15 6.55 62.69 9.13
CA ALA A 15 7.30 63.51 8.18
C ALA A 15 8.75 63.57 8.74
N GLY A 16 9.77 63.43 7.88
CA GLY A 16 11.19 63.67 8.21
C GLY A 16 11.91 62.52 8.95
N GLY A 17 13.20 62.26 8.70
CA GLY A 17 14.08 62.85 7.68
C GLY A 17 15.58 62.68 8.01
N THR A 18 16.41 62.51 6.98
CA THR A 18 17.91 62.49 7.02
C THR A 18 18.56 61.31 7.79
N GLY A 19 19.75 60.81 7.42
CA GLY A 19 20.64 61.10 6.28
C GLY A 19 21.98 60.34 6.43
N GLY A 20 22.72 60.16 5.32
CA GLY A 20 24.06 59.52 5.29
C GLY A 20 24.04 58.12 4.65
N SER A 21 24.27 57.94 3.34
CA SER A 21 25.50 58.15 2.54
C SER A 21 26.64 57.18 2.85
N GLY A 22 26.87 56.21 1.96
CA GLY A 22 27.96 55.24 2.05
C GLY A 22 27.87 54.19 0.94
N GLY A 23 28.23 54.56 -0.29
CA GLY A 23 28.09 53.68 -1.45
C GLY A 23 29.29 52.77 -1.69
N ALA A 24 29.04 51.51 -2.03
CA ALA A 24 29.98 50.65 -2.75
C ALA A 24 29.21 49.70 -3.69
N ARG A 25 29.55 49.68 -4.98
CA ARG A 25 29.03 48.73 -5.97
C ARG A 25 30.01 47.59 -6.16
N SER A 26 29.59 46.34 -5.94
CA SER A 26 30.17 45.09 -6.51
C SER A 26 29.32 43.92 -5.96
N ALA A 27 28.33 43.39 -6.67
CA ALA A 27 28.40 42.43 -7.78
C ALA A 27 28.53 40.95 -7.32
N GLY A 28 27.72 40.07 -7.92
CA GLY A 28 27.80 38.61 -7.78
C GLY A 28 26.82 38.01 -6.76
N GLY A 29 25.66 37.53 -7.23
CA GLY A 29 24.71 36.80 -6.39
C GLY A 29 25.05 35.31 -6.27
N ALA A 30 24.74 34.72 -5.11
CA ALA A 30 24.66 33.28 -4.91
C ALA A 30 23.67 32.98 -3.77
N GLY A 31 22.47 32.53 -4.14
CA GLY A 31 21.43 32.10 -3.22
C GLY A 31 20.39 31.30 -3.98
N GLU A 32 19.85 30.27 -3.32
CA GLU A 32 18.66 29.52 -3.73
C GLU A 32 18.80 28.52 -4.91
N ALA A 33 19.24 27.28 -4.58
CA ALA A 33 18.77 26.03 -5.21
C ALA A 33 19.31 24.79 -4.46
N ALA A 34 18.51 24.22 -3.55
CA ALA A 34 18.79 22.91 -2.93
C ALA A 34 17.46 22.18 -2.62
N GLY A 35 16.70 21.85 -3.66
CA GLY A 35 15.34 21.32 -3.53
C GLY A 35 14.76 20.74 -4.82
N ALA A 36 15.56 19.99 -5.60
CA ALA A 36 15.13 19.47 -6.90
C ALA A 36 15.87 18.19 -7.36
N ASP A 37 15.88 17.11 -6.56
CA ASP A 37 16.51 15.84 -6.98
C ASP A 37 15.63 14.57 -6.88
N THR A 38 14.49 14.61 -6.19
CA THR A 38 13.59 13.43 -6.07
C THR A 38 12.61 13.27 -7.23
N ALA A 39 12.41 14.30 -8.06
CA ALA A 39 11.55 14.23 -9.26
C ALA A 39 12.25 13.60 -10.49
N GLY A 40 13.59 13.70 -10.58
CA GLY A 40 14.36 13.24 -11.75
C GLY A 40 14.43 11.71 -11.90
N ALA A 41 14.42 10.97 -10.79
CA ALA A 41 14.56 9.51 -10.80
C ALA A 41 13.36 8.80 -11.46
N ALA A 42 12.12 9.24 -11.16
CA ALA A 42 10.92 8.67 -11.76
C ALA A 42 10.81 8.98 -13.27
N GLY A 43 11.13 10.22 -13.67
CA GLY A 43 11.16 10.62 -15.07
C GLY A 43 12.22 9.87 -15.90
N SER A 44 13.41 9.63 -15.34
CA SER A 44 14.46 8.90 -16.05
C SER A 44 14.12 7.42 -16.28
N ALA A 45 13.49 6.76 -15.31
CA ALA A 45 13.04 5.38 -15.45
C ALA A 45 11.95 5.20 -16.54
N GLY A 46 11.03 6.17 -16.67
CA GLY A 46 10.06 6.23 -17.77
C GLY A 46 10.75 6.41 -19.13
N ALA A 47 11.60 7.44 -19.24
CA ALA A 47 12.31 7.78 -20.48
C ALA A 47 13.24 6.66 -20.99
N VAL A 48 13.85 5.87 -20.09
CA VAL A 48 14.67 4.70 -20.46
C VAL A 48 13.81 3.54 -20.96
N ARG A 49 12.61 3.33 -20.40
CA ARG A 49 11.68 2.29 -20.88
C ARG A 49 11.08 2.62 -22.24
N ASP A 50 10.70 3.88 -22.48
CA ASP A 50 10.26 4.35 -23.80
C ASP A 50 11.36 4.17 -24.86
N ARG A 51 12.62 4.47 -24.51
CA ARG A 51 13.78 4.22 -25.39
C ARG A 51 13.95 2.76 -25.78
N ALA A 52 13.68 1.80 -24.88
CA ALA A 52 13.82 0.38 -25.18
C ALA A 52 12.82 -0.10 -26.25
N MET A 53 11.61 0.46 -26.28
CA MET A 53 10.61 0.14 -27.30
C MET A 53 10.73 0.99 -28.58
N THR A 54 11.24 2.22 -28.51
CA THR A 54 11.44 3.13 -29.66
C THR A 54 12.78 3.00 -30.39
N SER A 55 13.75 2.24 -29.86
CA SER A 55 15.00 1.90 -30.57
C SER A 55 15.02 0.46 -31.07
N PHE A 56 15.76 0.17 -32.15
CA PHE A 56 15.99 -1.18 -32.65
C PHE A 56 17.24 -1.79 -31.98
N SER A 57 17.11 -3.00 -31.42
CA SER A 57 18.25 -3.77 -30.94
C SER A 57 19.05 -4.34 -32.10
N PRO A 58 20.37 -4.61 -31.96
CA PRO A 58 21.14 -5.40 -32.93
C PRO A 58 20.47 -6.73 -33.29
N ALA A 59 19.73 -7.35 -32.36
CA ALA A 59 18.93 -8.55 -32.62
C ALA A 59 17.75 -8.29 -33.59
N ASP A 60 17.12 -7.11 -33.53
CA ASP A 60 16.04 -6.72 -34.42
C ASP A 60 16.56 -6.45 -35.86
N GLU A 61 17.78 -5.93 -35.99
CA GLU A 61 18.42 -5.78 -37.31
C GLU A 61 18.64 -7.11 -38.01
N VAL A 62 19.13 -8.13 -37.28
CA VAL A 62 19.35 -9.48 -37.84
C VAL A 62 18.03 -10.06 -38.36
N LYS A 63 16.95 -9.94 -37.58
CA LYS A 63 15.59 -10.34 -38.00
C LYS A 63 15.14 -9.57 -39.25
N ARG A 64 15.30 -8.24 -39.26
CA ARG A 64 14.98 -7.39 -40.43
C ARG A 64 15.76 -7.78 -41.69
N ARG A 65 17.03 -8.15 -41.58
CA ARG A 65 17.83 -8.68 -42.72
C ARG A 65 17.23 -10.00 -43.23
N GLY A 66 16.78 -10.88 -42.34
CA GLY A 66 16.04 -12.10 -42.70
C GLY A 66 14.74 -11.81 -43.46
N VAL A 67 13.90 -10.90 -42.95
CA VAL A 67 12.66 -10.48 -43.63
C VAL A 67 12.95 -9.86 -45.01
N ARG A 68 13.99 -9.02 -45.15
CA ARG A 68 14.38 -8.44 -46.44
C ARG A 68 14.79 -9.50 -47.46
N ARG A 69 15.59 -10.50 -47.08
CA ARG A 69 15.95 -11.62 -47.98
C ARG A 69 14.71 -12.37 -48.44
N MET A 70 13.82 -12.73 -47.51
CA MET A 70 12.62 -13.50 -47.86
C MET A 70 11.64 -12.71 -48.74
N LYS A 71 11.51 -11.38 -48.53
CA LYS A 71 10.75 -10.50 -49.43
C LYS A 71 11.33 -10.44 -50.84
N LEU A 72 12.66 -10.46 -50.98
CA LEU A 72 13.32 -10.56 -52.29
C LEU A 72 13.02 -11.92 -52.94
N THR A 73 13.14 -13.03 -52.21
CA THR A 73 12.82 -14.37 -52.72
C THR A 73 11.37 -14.47 -53.19
N ALA A 74 10.40 -14.05 -52.37
CA ALA A 74 8.98 -14.12 -52.72
C ALA A 74 8.59 -13.19 -53.88
N THR A 75 9.25 -12.03 -54.01
CA THR A 75 9.04 -11.12 -55.15
C THR A 75 9.73 -11.64 -56.42
N GLY A 76 10.91 -12.25 -56.29
CA GLY A 76 11.59 -12.94 -57.39
C GLY A 76 10.79 -14.12 -57.92
N LEU A 77 10.13 -14.89 -57.04
CA LEU A 77 9.22 -15.96 -57.43
C LEU A 77 8.00 -15.43 -58.19
N LEU A 78 7.39 -14.33 -57.74
CA LEU A 78 6.29 -13.68 -58.48
C LEU A 78 6.74 -13.23 -59.88
N LEU A 79 7.91 -12.59 -60.00
CA LEU A 79 8.47 -12.16 -61.29
C LEU A 79 8.81 -13.35 -62.19
N PHE A 80 9.31 -14.46 -61.63
CA PHE A 80 9.56 -15.70 -62.35
C PHE A 80 8.26 -16.29 -62.91
N VAL A 81 7.21 -16.40 -62.10
CA VAL A 81 5.91 -16.92 -62.56
C VAL A 81 5.26 -15.98 -63.59
N ALA A 82 5.38 -14.66 -63.44
CA ALA A 82 4.95 -13.71 -64.45
C ALA A 82 5.72 -13.85 -65.78
N LEU A 83 7.03 -14.11 -65.73
CA LEU A 83 7.83 -14.40 -66.92
C LEU A 83 7.42 -15.74 -67.58
N VAL A 84 7.18 -16.79 -66.78
CA VAL A 84 6.68 -18.08 -67.29
C VAL A 84 5.32 -17.92 -67.97
N TYR A 85 4.40 -17.14 -67.40
CA TYR A 85 3.12 -16.81 -68.02
C TYR A 85 3.30 -16.14 -69.40
N VAL A 86 4.07 -15.06 -69.47
CA VAL A 86 4.30 -14.32 -70.74
C VAL A 86 4.99 -15.20 -71.79
N LEU A 87 5.95 -16.05 -71.39
CA LEU A 87 6.64 -16.95 -72.32
C LEU A 87 5.73 -18.10 -72.78
N ALA A 88 4.88 -18.65 -71.91
CA ALA A 88 3.91 -19.68 -72.26
C ALA A 88 2.85 -19.15 -73.24
N GLU A 89 2.35 -17.93 -73.00
CA GLU A 89 1.37 -17.28 -73.88
C GLU A 89 1.98 -16.92 -75.24
N TRP A 90 3.20 -16.38 -75.26
CA TRP A 90 3.95 -16.12 -76.50
C TRP A 90 4.23 -17.41 -77.29
N ALA A 91 4.59 -18.50 -76.60
CA ALA A 91 4.80 -19.80 -77.23
C ALA A 91 3.49 -20.37 -77.80
N SER A 92 2.38 -20.25 -77.07
CA SER A 92 1.02 -20.62 -77.52
C SER A 92 0.66 -19.90 -78.83
N HIS A 93 0.83 -18.57 -78.88
CA HIS A 93 0.63 -17.77 -80.11
C HIS A 93 1.59 -18.12 -81.26
N ARG A 94 2.77 -18.69 -80.96
CA ARG A 94 3.74 -19.20 -81.96
C ARG A 94 3.44 -20.63 -82.41
N GLY A 95 2.36 -21.27 -81.93
CA GLY A 95 1.97 -22.63 -82.30
C GLY A 95 2.65 -23.72 -81.47
N ALA A 96 3.20 -23.40 -80.30
CA ALA A 96 3.54 -24.44 -79.32
C ALA A 96 2.26 -25.15 -78.87
N GLY A 97 2.26 -26.48 -78.92
CA GLY A 97 1.07 -27.30 -78.72
C GLY A 97 0.43 -27.17 -77.32
N ALA A 98 -0.67 -27.92 -77.11
CA ALA A 98 -1.60 -27.75 -75.99
C ALA A 98 -0.98 -27.63 -74.58
N TRP A 99 0.21 -28.18 -74.34
CA TRP A 99 0.96 -28.04 -73.08
C TRP A 99 1.20 -26.57 -72.68
N ALA A 100 1.35 -25.65 -73.64
CA ALA A 100 1.55 -24.23 -73.37
C ALA A 100 0.36 -23.61 -72.60
N GLY A 101 -0.87 -24.03 -72.91
CA GLY A 101 -2.07 -23.56 -72.22
C GLY A 101 -2.15 -24.03 -70.75
N TYR A 102 -1.73 -25.26 -70.46
CA TYR A 102 -1.63 -25.77 -69.09
C TYR A 102 -0.61 -24.97 -68.26
N VAL A 103 0.53 -24.62 -68.85
CA VAL A 103 1.56 -23.81 -68.20
C VAL A 103 1.10 -22.35 -68.03
N SER A 104 0.43 -21.77 -69.03
CA SER A 104 -0.13 -20.41 -68.95
C SER A 104 -1.16 -20.32 -67.82
N ALA A 105 -2.16 -21.19 -67.77
CA ALA A 105 -3.19 -21.19 -66.72
C ALA A 105 -2.63 -21.46 -65.30
N ALA A 106 -1.63 -22.34 -65.18
CA ALA A 106 -0.91 -22.54 -63.92
C ALA A 106 -0.12 -21.29 -63.51
N ALA A 107 0.55 -20.61 -64.44
CA ALA A 107 1.30 -19.41 -64.14
C ALA A 107 0.40 -18.21 -63.81
N GLU A 108 -0.72 -18.05 -64.52
CA GLU A 108 -1.74 -17.03 -64.25
C GLU A 108 -2.32 -17.17 -62.84
N ALA A 109 -2.85 -18.35 -62.50
CA ALA A 109 -3.45 -18.59 -61.19
C ALA A 109 -2.44 -18.51 -60.03
N GLY A 110 -1.19 -18.94 -60.26
CA GLY A 110 -0.09 -18.77 -59.30
C GLY A 110 0.27 -17.30 -59.08
N MET A 111 0.28 -16.49 -60.14
CA MET A 111 0.51 -15.05 -60.06
C MET A 111 -0.61 -14.34 -59.29
N VAL A 112 -1.88 -14.69 -59.56
CA VAL A 112 -3.06 -14.15 -58.87
C VAL A 112 -3.02 -14.51 -57.38
N GLY A 113 -2.73 -15.76 -57.01
CA GLY A 113 -2.57 -16.18 -55.62
C GLY A 113 -1.46 -15.41 -54.89
N ALA A 114 -0.29 -15.29 -55.53
CA ALA A 114 0.86 -14.55 -55.01
C ALA A 114 0.64 -13.03 -54.86
N LEU A 115 -0.28 -12.45 -55.65
CA LEU A 115 -0.74 -11.06 -55.55
C LEU A 115 -1.79 -10.88 -54.46
N ALA A 116 -2.74 -11.81 -54.33
CA ALA A 116 -3.76 -11.79 -53.27
C ALA A 116 -3.13 -11.87 -51.88
N ASP A 117 -2.19 -12.80 -51.66
CA ASP A 117 -1.45 -12.91 -50.40
C ASP A 117 -0.56 -11.70 -50.14
N TRP A 118 0.05 -11.12 -51.20
CA TRP A 118 0.79 -9.87 -51.06
C TRP A 118 -0.10 -8.73 -50.56
N PHE A 119 -1.32 -8.60 -51.11
CA PHE A 119 -2.29 -7.60 -50.68
C PHE A 119 -2.71 -7.83 -49.23
N ALA A 120 -3.10 -9.06 -48.86
CA ALA A 120 -3.54 -9.40 -47.51
C ALA A 120 -2.44 -9.17 -46.45
N VAL A 121 -1.22 -9.65 -46.69
CA VAL A 121 -0.09 -9.44 -45.78
C VAL A 121 0.29 -7.96 -45.71
N THR A 122 0.26 -7.22 -46.82
CA THR A 122 0.55 -5.78 -46.81
C THR A 122 -0.52 -5.02 -46.03
N ALA A 123 -1.80 -5.31 -46.25
CA ALA A 123 -2.94 -4.70 -45.58
C ALA A 123 -2.95 -4.93 -44.06
N LEU A 124 -2.31 -6.00 -43.56
CA LEU A 124 -2.17 -6.24 -42.13
C LEU A 124 -1.28 -5.18 -41.44
N PHE A 125 -0.20 -4.74 -42.08
CA PHE A 125 0.79 -3.82 -41.49
C PHE A 125 0.70 -2.38 -42.04
N ARG A 126 0.28 -2.18 -43.29
CA ARG A 126 0.44 -0.91 -44.03
C ARG A 126 -0.71 -0.69 -45.03
N HIS A 127 -0.71 0.49 -45.64
CA HIS A 127 -1.53 0.78 -46.81
C HIS A 127 -0.86 0.23 -48.09
N PRO A 128 -1.54 -0.64 -48.87
CA PRO A 128 -0.99 -1.15 -50.12
C PRO A 128 -0.81 0.00 -51.12
N LEU A 129 0.35 0.04 -51.79
CA LEU A 129 0.77 1.15 -52.68
C LEU A 129 0.73 2.56 -52.02
N GLY A 130 0.62 2.65 -50.69
CA GLY A 130 0.42 3.91 -49.98
C GLY A 130 -1.00 4.49 -50.05
N ILE A 131 -1.95 3.79 -50.68
CA ILE A 131 -3.32 4.26 -50.86
C ILE A 131 -4.15 3.93 -49.61
N PRO A 132 -4.85 4.90 -48.97
CA PRO A 132 -5.60 4.69 -47.73
C PRO A 132 -6.94 3.95 -47.96
N ILE A 133 -6.86 2.69 -48.39
CA ILE A 133 -8.03 1.82 -48.59
C ILE A 133 -8.69 1.49 -47.24
N PRO A 134 -10.03 1.51 -47.13
CA PRO A 134 -10.75 1.03 -45.95
C PRO A 134 -10.29 -0.37 -45.51
N HIS A 135 -10.34 -0.65 -44.20
CA HIS A 135 -9.93 -1.94 -43.61
C HIS A 135 -8.46 -2.39 -43.85
N THR A 136 -7.59 -1.53 -44.39
CA THR A 136 -6.14 -1.77 -44.46
C THR A 136 -5.37 -1.04 -43.35
N ALA A 137 -4.12 -1.43 -43.12
CA ALA A 137 -3.28 -1.11 -41.95
C ALA A 137 -3.91 -1.57 -40.62
N ILE A 138 -4.31 -2.85 -40.56
CA ILE A 138 -5.11 -3.41 -39.45
C ILE A 138 -4.38 -3.35 -38.11
N ILE A 139 -3.12 -3.81 -38.03
CA ILE A 139 -2.34 -3.83 -36.77
C ILE A 139 -2.18 -2.42 -36.16
N PRO A 140 -1.68 -1.39 -36.89
CA PRO A 140 -1.54 -0.06 -36.29
C PRO A 140 -2.89 0.56 -35.91
N LYS A 141 -3.95 0.35 -36.70
CA LYS A 141 -5.30 0.87 -36.38
C LYS A 141 -5.97 0.17 -35.20
N LYS A 142 -5.64 -1.10 -34.93
CA LYS A 142 -6.20 -1.89 -33.83
C LYS A 142 -5.24 -2.05 -32.65
N LYS A 143 -4.13 -1.30 -32.60
CA LYS A 143 -3.11 -1.37 -31.53
C LYS A 143 -3.75 -1.36 -30.14
N ASP A 144 -4.63 -0.41 -29.89
CA ASP A 144 -5.20 -0.20 -28.55
C ASP A 144 -6.22 -1.29 -28.19
N GLN A 145 -7.01 -1.75 -29.17
CA GLN A 145 -7.90 -2.91 -29.01
C GLN A 145 -7.10 -4.19 -28.68
N LEU A 146 -5.96 -4.40 -29.35
CA LEU A 146 -5.04 -5.51 -29.06
C LEU A 146 -4.39 -5.35 -27.67
N GLY A 147 -4.12 -4.12 -27.23
CA GLY A 147 -3.64 -3.82 -25.88
C GLY A 147 -4.64 -4.21 -24.79
N VAL A 148 -5.91 -3.81 -24.95
CA VAL A 148 -7.01 -4.19 -24.04
C VAL A 148 -7.12 -5.72 -23.96
N SER A 149 -7.27 -6.41 -25.10
CA SER A 149 -7.42 -7.86 -25.11
C SER A 149 -6.18 -8.60 -24.59
N LEU A 150 -4.97 -8.05 -24.74
CA LEU A 150 -3.76 -8.59 -24.12
C LEU A 150 -3.76 -8.40 -22.60
N GLY A 151 -4.21 -7.24 -22.12
CA GLY A 151 -4.40 -6.96 -20.69
C GLY A 151 -5.40 -7.92 -20.05
N GLU A 152 -6.57 -8.08 -20.66
CA GLU A 152 -7.61 -9.04 -20.25
C GLU A 152 -7.05 -10.48 -20.24
N PHE A 153 -6.40 -10.92 -21.32
CA PHE A 153 -5.80 -12.25 -21.43
C PHE A 153 -4.76 -12.52 -20.35
N VAL A 154 -3.86 -11.56 -20.07
CA VAL A 154 -2.88 -11.68 -18.98
C VAL A 154 -3.58 -11.73 -17.62
N GLY A 155 -4.58 -10.88 -17.43
CA GLY A 155 -5.40 -10.84 -16.22
C GLY A 155 -6.12 -12.16 -15.94
N GLU A 156 -6.68 -12.82 -16.95
CA GLU A 156 -7.41 -14.09 -16.80
C GLU A 156 -6.48 -15.30 -16.67
N ASN A 157 -5.44 -15.37 -17.52
CA ASN A 157 -4.65 -16.60 -17.67
C ASN A 157 -3.41 -16.64 -16.78
N PHE A 158 -2.85 -15.49 -16.39
CA PHE A 158 -1.61 -15.40 -15.60
C PHE A 158 -1.83 -14.85 -14.19
N LEU A 159 -2.85 -14.01 -13.99
CA LEU A 159 -3.22 -13.44 -12.68
C LEU A 159 -4.39 -14.16 -11.99
N SER A 160 -4.73 -15.38 -12.43
CA SER A 160 -5.71 -16.19 -11.72
C SER A 160 -5.12 -16.78 -10.43
N GLU A 161 -5.95 -16.83 -9.38
CA GLU A 161 -5.59 -17.38 -8.07
C GLU A 161 -4.96 -18.77 -8.19
N ALA A 162 -5.57 -19.66 -9.00
CA ALA A 162 -5.08 -21.04 -9.17
C ALA A 162 -3.67 -21.09 -9.78
N VAL A 163 -3.37 -20.26 -10.79
CA VAL A 163 -2.05 -20.21 -11.44
C VAL A 163 -1.01 -19.61 -10.49
N VAL A 164 -1.32 -18.51 -9.81
CA VAL A 164 -0.44 -17.90 -8.80
C VAL A 164 -0.13 -18.91 -7.69
N ARG A 165 -1.17 -19.54 -7.13
CA ARG A 165 -1.07 -20.56 -6.07
C ARG A 165 -0.18 -21.74 -6.50
N GLN A 166 -0.40 -22.29 -7.70
CA GLN A 166 0.40 -23.38 -8.24
C GLN A 166 1.87 -22.98 -8.46
N ARG A 167 2.12 -21.77 -8.98
CA ARG A 167 3.50 -21.29 -9.25
C ARG A 167 4.28 -21.01 -7.97
N LEU A 168 3.67 -20.42 -6.95
CA LEU A 168 4.32 -20.16 -5.66
C LEU A 168 4.71 -21.48 -4.96
N ARG A 169 3.81 -22.48 -4.95
CA ARG A 169 4.11 -23.83 -4.44
C ARG A 169 5.26 -24.50 -5.17
N ALA A 170 5.31 -24.38 -6.50
CA ALA A 170 6.40 -24.95 -7.30
C ALA A 170 7.77 -24.29 -7.07
N VAL A 171 7.80 -23.05 -6.55
CA VAL A 171 9.05 -22.38 -6.19
C VAL A 171 9.57 -22.83 -4.82
N GLY A 172 8.68 -23.15 -3.87
CA GLY A 172 9.05 -23.52 -2.50
C GLY A 172 9.68 -22.35 -1.76
N ILE A 173 8.90 -21.30 -1.52
CA ILE A 173 9.41 -20.02 -1.03
C ILE A 173 9.85 -20.14 0.44
N GLY A 174 9.10 -20.88 1.27
CA GLY A 174 9.41 -21.10 2.67
C GLY A 174 10.78 -21.73 2.91
N SER A 175 11.16 -22.76 2.12
CA SER A 175 12.46 -23.42 2.26
C SER A 175 13.61 -22.54 1.74
N ARG A 176 13.44 -21.83 0.62
CA ARG A 176 14.44 -20.91 0.06
C ARG A 176 14.68 -19.70 0.96
N LEU A 177 13.61 -19.06 1.45
CA LEU A 177 13.72 -17.95 2.41
C LEU A 177 14.29 -18.45 3.74
N GLY A 178 13.94 -19.65 4.19
CA GLY A 178 14.51 -20.25 5.39
C GLY A 178 16.02 -20.44 5.29
N ALA A 179 16.47 -21.11 4.22
CA ALA A 179 17.90 -21.32 3.95
C ALA A 179 18.67 -19.99 3.79
N TRP A 180 18.06 -18.98 3.15
CA TRP A 180 18.66 -17.65 3.03
C TRP A 180 18.75 -16.93 4.38
N LEU A 181 17.67 -16.90 5.16
CA LEU A 181 17.62 -16.21 6.46
C LEU A 181 18.44 -16.92 7.55
N ALA A 182 18.74 -18.22 7.37
CA ALA A 182 19.65 -18.97 8.24
C ALA A 182 21.13 -18.52 8.12
N VAL A 183 21.50 -17.78 7.08
CA VAL A 183 22.85 -17.21 6.92
C VAL A 183 22.98 -15.94 7.79
N PRO A 184 23.97 -15.85 8.69
CA PRO A 184 24.18 -14.66 9.56
C PRO A 184 24.19 -13.34 8.80
N GLU A 185 24.93 -13.26 7.69
CA GLU A 185 25.03 -12.05 6.86
C GLU A 185 23.69 -11.57 6.30
N HIS A 186 22.76 -12.49 6.02
CA HIS A 186 21.44 -12.18 5.48
C HIS A 186 20.48 -11.75 6.59
N ALA A 187 20.51 -12.42 7.75
CA ALA A 187 19.80 -11.96 8.94
C ALA A 187 20.29 -10.57 9.40
N ASP A 188 21.59 -10.28 9.30
CA ASP A 188 22.17 -8.98 9.62
C ASP A 188 21.70 -7.87 8.66
N ARG A 189 21.66 -8.14 7.35
CA ARG A 189 21.08 -7.21 6.36
C ARG A 189 19.60 -6.96 6.62
N VAL A 190 18.78 -8.00 6.80
CA VAL A 190 17.34 -7.86 7.11
C VAL A 190 17.14 -7.04 8.38
N THR A 191 17.95 -7.29 9.42
CA THR A 191 17.87 -6.53 10.68
C THR A 191 18.23 -5.06 10.45
N ALA A 192 19.27 -4.76 9.67
CA ALA A 192 19.68 -3.39 9.35
C ALA A 192 18.61 -2.64 8.53
N GLU A 193 18.04 -3.27 7.50
CA GLU A 193 16.95 -2.72 6.68
C GLU A 193 15.68 -2.50 7.51
N LEU A 194 15.30 -3.44 8.39
CA LEU A 194 14.17 -3.26 9.31
C LEU A 194 14.41 -2.11 10.28
N SER A 195 15.62 -1.97 10.84
CA SER A 195 15.97 -0.81 11.69
C SER A 195 15.99 0.50 10.91
N ALA A 196 16.37 0.52 9.64
CA ALA A 196 16.31 1.71 8.78
C ALA A 196 14.85 2.08 8.43
N ALA A 197 14.04 1.11 8.03
CA ALA A 197 12.63 1.29 7.73
C ALA A 197 11.82 1.73 8.98
N LEU A 198 12.10 1.15 10.15
CA LEU A 198 11.47 1.54 11.42
C LEU A 198 11.82 2.97 11.80
N ARG A 199 13.11 3.37 11.69
CA ARG A 199 13.51 4.77 11.90
C ARG A 199 12.81 5.70 10.91
N GLY A 200 12.81 5.37 9.62
CA GLY A 200 12.11 6.13 8.59
C GLY A 200 10.63 6.33 8.92
N ALA A 201 9.90 5.24 9.20
CA ALA A 201 8.49 5.28 9.58
C ALA A 201 8.25 6.14 10.84
N LEU A 202 9.05 5.97 11.91
CA LEU A 202 8.93 6.76 13.13
C LEU A 202 9.24 8.25 12.91
N THR A 203 10.20 8.60 12.04
CA THR A 203 10.50 10.01 11.71
C THR A 203 9.44 10.67 10.85
N VAL A 204 8.77 9.92 9.96
CA VAL A 204 7.70 10.43 9.09
C VAL A 204 6.38 10.57 9.87
N LEU A 205 6.12 9.71 10.86
CA LEU A 205 4.95 9.79 11.73
C LEU A 205 5.09 10.94 12.73
N ARG A 206 4.23 11.96 12.56
CA ARG A 206 4.07 13.06 13.52
C ARG A 206 3.50 12.54 14.83
N ASP A 207 4.08 12.99 15.95
CA ASP A 207 3.63 12.55 17.27
C ASP A 207 2.19 12.94 17.57
N SER A 208 1.74 14.12 17.16
CA SER A 208 0.34 14.56 17.30
C SER A 208 -0.66 13.55 16.72
N ASP A 209 -0.34 13.01 15.55
CA ASP A 209 -1.26 12.19 14.76
C ASP A 209 -1.34 10.77 15.36
N VAL A 210 -0.19 10.25 15.83
CA VAL A 210 -0.15 8.96 16.52
C VAL A 210 -0.71 9.06 17.94
N GLN A 211 -0.46 10.15 18.67
CA GLN A 211 -1.07 10.41 19.99
C GLN A 211 -2.59 10.47 19.90
N ALA A 212 -3.14 11.16 18.89
CA ALA A 212 -4.59 11.19 18.65
C ALA A 212 -5.16 9.80 18.37
N VAL A 213 -4.54 9.02 17.48
CA VAL A 213 -4.99 7.66 17.14
C VAL A 213 -4.84 6.69 18.32
N VAL A 214 -3.76 6.77 19.10
CA VAL A 214 -3.52 5.93 20.29
C VAL A 214 -4.47 6.31 21.42
N GLY A 215 -4.70 7.61 21.66
CA GLY A 215 -5.68 8.12 22.62
C GLY A 215 -7.10 7.69 22.27
N GLU A 216 -7.51 7.84 21.01
CA GLU A 216 -8.82 7.35 20.54
C GLU A 216 -8.91 5.82 20.66
N ALA A 217 -7.88 5.06 20.28
CA ALA A 217 -7.88 3.61 20.38
C ALA A 217 -7.96 3.12 21.83
N ILE A 218 -7.24 3.74 22.76
CA ILE A 218 -7.31 3.43 24.20
C ILE A 218 -8.70 3.77 24.74
N THR A 219 -9.22 4.96 24.44
CA THR A 219 -10.55 5.43 24.90
C THR A 219 -11.65 4.52 24.36
N ARG A 220 -11.67 4.26 23.03
CA ARG A 220 -12.59 3.33 22.37
C ARG A 220 -12.50 1.90 22.92
N ARG A 221 -11.29 1.41 23.25
CA ARG A 221 -11.11 0.07 23.82
C ARG A 221 -11.61 -0.01 25.26
N ALA A 222 -11.44 1.06 26.04
CA ALA A 222 -11.92 1.20 27.41
C ALA A 222 -13.43 1.46 27.50
N ASP A 223 -14.02 2.15 26.51
CA ASP A 223 -15.48 2.30 26.40
C ASP A 223 -16.16 1.01 25.95
N ALA A 224 -15.54 0.24 25.05
CA ALA A 224 -16.05 -1.05 24.57
C ALA A 224 -15.97 -2.21 25.58
N GLN A 225 -15.38 -2.02 26.76
CA GLN A 225 -15.38 -3.00 27.84
C GLN A 225 -15.87 -2.37 29.14
N GLU A 226 -16.88 -2.99 29.76
CA GLU A 226 -17.26 -2.69 31.13
C GLU A 226 -16.14 -3.13 32.08
N ILE A 227 -15.62 -2.19 32.88
CA ILE A 227 -14.55 -2.44 33.85
C ILE A 227 -15.13 -2.75 35.24
N ALA A 228 -16.34 -2.26 35.54
CA ALA A 228 -16.97 -2.38 36.86
C ALA A 228 -16.99 -3.84 37.40
N PRO A 229 -17.36 -4.89 36.64
CA PRO A 229 -17.31 -6.26 37.16
C PRO A 229 -15.89 -6.78 37.44
N GLY A 230 -14.88 -6.27 36.71
CA GLY A 230 -13.47 -6.60 36.93
C GLY A 230 -12.92 -5.93 38.18
N ILE A 231 -13.24 -4.65 38.38
CA ILE A 231 -12.90 -3.89 39.58
C ILE A 231 -13.58 -4.51 40.81
N GLY A 232 -14.87 -4.89 40.70
CA GLY A 232 -15.60 -5.56 41.77
C GLY A 232 -14.93 -6.86 42.23
N LYS A 233 -14.54 -7.74 41.30
CA LYS A 233 -13.80 -8.97 41.60
C LYS A 233 -12.43 -8.72 42.24
N MET A 234 -11.74 -7.67 41.81
CA MET A 234 -10.45 -7.30 42.40
C MET A 234 -10.62 -6.75 43.81
N LEU A 235 -11.63 -5.91 44.04
CA LEU A 235 -11.95 -5.34 45.35
C LEU A 235 -12.42 -6.43 46.33
N ASP A 236 -13.35 -7.29 45.92
CA ASP A 236 -13.84 -8.43 46.68
C ASP A 236 -12.69 -9.32 47.18
N ARG A 237 -11.74 -9.63 46.29
CA ARG A 237 -10.54 -10.38 46.63
C ARG A 237 -9.64 -9.64 47.62
N VAL A 238 -9.37 -8.35 47.41
CA VAL A 238 -8.54 -7.53 48.31
C VAL A 238 -9.17 -7.41 49.70
N VAL A 239 -10.50 -7.31 49.79
CA VAL A 239 -11.25 -7.22 51.05
C VAL A 239 -11.29 -8.57 51.77
N SER A 240 -11.57 -9.65 51.03
CA SER A 240 -11.58 -11.03 51.54
C SER A 240 -10.20 -11.49 52.05
N ASP A 241 -9.13 -11.16 51.32
CA ASP A 241 -7.74 -11.42 51.73
C ASP A 241 -7.28 -10.45 52.85
N GLY A 242 -8.11 -9.47 53.24
CA GLY A 242 -7.82 -8.48 54.27
C GLY A 242 -6.73 -7.45 53.90
N GLY A 243 -6.37 -7.36 52.62
CA GLY A 243 -5.29 -6.51 52.11
C GLY A 243 -5.55 -5.00 52.32
N HIS A 244 -6.82 -4.59 52.34
CA HIS A 244 -7.22 -3.20 52.60
C HIS A 244 -6.90 -2.75 54.03
N LYS A 245 -6.81 -3.66 55.01
CA LYS A 245 -6.62 -3.31 56.43
C LYS A 245 -5.37 -2.47 56.66
N ARG A 246 -4.26 -2.78 55.99
CA ARG A 246 -3.01 -1.99 56.04
C ARG A 246 -3.17 -0.57 55.47
N ALA A 247 -3.99 -0.41 54.43
CA ALA A 247 -4.29 0.91 53.87
C ALA A 247 -5.18 1.71 54.84
N VAL A 248 -6.16 1.07 55.49
CA VAL A 248 -6.98 1.68 56.54
C VAL A 248 -6.10 2.10 57.73
N ASP A 249 -5.19 1.26 58.21
CA ASP A 249 -4.25 1.59 59.29
C ASP A 249 -3.42 2.84 58.95
N LEU A 250 -2.90 2.92 57.72
CA LEU A 250 -2.13 4.07 57.24
C LEU A 250 -2.99 5.34 57.17
N ILE A 251 -4.20 5.26 56.62
CA ILE A 251 -5.12 6.40 56.49
C ILE A 251 -5.54 6.91 57.86
N VAL A 252 -5.92 6.03 58.78
CA VAL A 252 -6.37 6.38 60.14
C VAL A 252 -5.22 6.99 60.95
N SER A 253 -4.00 6.44 60.83
CA SER A 253 -2.81 7.03 61.46
C SER A 253 -2.51 8.42 60.88
N ARG A 254 -2.53 8.57 59.55
CA ARG A 254 -2.29 9.86 58.89
C ARG A 254 -3.36 10.91 59.24
N ALA A 255 -4.62 10.49 59.38
CA ALA A 255 -5.73 11.34 59.80
C ALA A 255 -5.58 11.77 61.26
N HIS A 256 -5.23 10.86 62.17
CA HIS A 256 -4.90 11.19 63.57
C HIS A 256 -3.82 12.28 63.64
N ASP A 257 -2.69 12.06 62.95
CA ASP A 257 -1.56 12.99 62.99
C ASP A 257 -1.92 14.34 62.35
N TRP A 258 -2.74 14.33 61.30
CA TRP A 258 -3.25 15.56 60.71
C TRP A 258 -4.18 16.32 61.66
N LEU A 259 -5.09 15.64 62.37
CA LEU A 259 -5.98 16.26 63.37
C LEU A 259 -5.19 16.89 64.52
N ILE A 260 -4.11 16.25 64.99
CA ILE A 260 -3.23 16.86 66.02
C ILE A 260 -2.51 18.10 65.48
N LEU A 261 -1.96 18.02 64.26
CA LEU A 261 -1.18 19.12 63.68
C LEU A 261 -2.05 20.32 63.22
N HIS A 262 -3.32 20.10 62.90
CA HIS A 262 -4.22 21.12 62.32
C HIS A 262 -5.50 21.32 63.15
N GLY A 263 -5.43 21.12 64.47
CA GLY A 263 -6.58 21.26 65.36
C GLY A 263 -7.30 22.61 65.23
N ASP A 264 -6.54 23.71 65.11
CA ASP A 264 -7.09 25.05 64.90
C ASP A 264 -7.88 25.18 63.59
N SER A 265 -7.40 24.55 62.50
CA SER A 265 -8.11 24.56 61.21
C SER A 265 -9.43 23.79 61.26
N VAL A 266 -9.50 22.69 62.03
CA VAL A 266 -10.76 21.96 62.28
C VAL A 266 -11.70 22.80 63.14
N MET A 267 -11.17 23.45 64.18
CA MET A 267 -11.92 24.35 65.05
C MET A 267 -12.54 25.53 64.29
N ASP A 268 -11.80 26.13 63.35
CA ASP A 268 -12.27 27.25 62.53
C ASP A 268 -13.29 26.78 61.47
N ALA A 269 -13.08 25.60 60.85
CA ALA A 269 -14.04 25.03 59.91
C ALA A 269 -15.40 24.73 60.57
N VAL A 270 -15.42 24.20 61.79
CA VAL A 270 -16.67 23.93 62.53
C VAL A 270 -17.35 25.23 62.99
N GLN A 271 -16.58 26.24 63.43
CA GLN A 271 -17.14 27.55 63.78
C GLN A 271 -17.67 28.31 62.55
N GLY A 272 -17.01 28.20 61.39
CA GLY A 272 -17.45 28.81 60.13
C GLY A 272 -18.72 28.20 59.54
N GLY A 273 -19.06 26.96 59.90
CA GLY A 273 -20.30 26.28 59.52
C GLY A 273 -21.49 26.53 60.46
N ALA A 274 -21.31 27.27 61.56
CA ALA A 274 -22.36 27.49 62.54
C ALA A 274 -23.47 28.44 62.00
N PRO A 275 -24.76 28.15 62.25
CA PRO A 275 -25.84 29.07 61.86
C PRO A 275 -25.69 30.45 62.53
N GLY A 276 -25.85 31.53 61.77
CA GLY A 276 -25.59 32.90 62.24
C GLY A 276 -26.49 33.46 63.35
N TRP A 277 -27.41 32.65 63.90
CA TRP A 277 -28.20 32.99 65.09
C TRP A 277 -27.60 32.44 66.39
N THR A 278 -26.49 31.71 66.31
CA THR A 278 -25.84 31.05 67.45
C THR A 278 -24.83 31.99 68.14
N PRO A 279 -24.79 32.06 69.49
CA PRO A 279 -23.79 32.88 70.18
C PRO A 279 -22.38 32.27 70.08
N ARG A 280 -21.36 33.09 69.76
CA ARG A 280 -19.96 32.64 69.53
C ARG A 280 -19.33 31.82 70.68
N PHE A 281 -19.82 31.94 71.91
CA PHE A 281 -19.37 31.11 73.04
C PHE A 281 -19.91 29.68 72.99
N VAL A 282 -21.08 29.48 72.38
CA VAL A 282 -21.69 28.18 72.09
C VAL A 282 -20.94 27.52 70.94
N ASP A 283 -20.70 28.25 69.84
CA ASP A 283 -19.97 27.74 68.67
C ASP A 283 -18.59 27.22 69.05
N ARG A 284 -17.83 27.98 69.87
CA ARG A 284 -16.51 27.54 70.34
C ARG A 284 -16.57 26.33 71.27
N LYS A 285 -17.62 26.18 72.09
CA LYS A 285 -17.85 24.98 72.92
C LYS A 285 -18.25 23.76 72.07
N ILE A 286 -19.08 23.96 71.05
CA ILE A 286 -19.49 22.91 70.12
C ILE A 286 -18.27 22.47 69.30
N GLY A 287 -17.50 23.42 68.75
CA GLY A 287 -16.26 23.14 68.04
C GLY A 287 -15.27 22.34 68.90
N ASP A 288 -14.98 22.80 70.12
CA ASP A 288 -14.06 22.11 71.04
C ASP A 288 -14.54 20.69 71.37
N ARG A 289 -15.86 20.50 71.53
CA ARG A 289 -16.43 19.16 71.72
C ARG A 289 -16.31 18.32 70.45
N VAL A 290 -16.67 18.84 69.28
CA VAL A 290 -16.61 18.13 68.00
C VAL A 290 -15.18 17.73 67.65
N TYR A 291 -14.21 18.63 67.82
CA TYR A 291 -12.79 18.33 67.64
C TYR A 291 -12.31 17.22 68.58
N LYS A 292 -12.62 17.31 69.88
CA LYS A 292 -12.27 16.28 70.86
C LYS A 292 -12.94 14.94 70.56
N GLU A 293 -14.19 14.94 70.08
CA GLU A 293 -14.89 13.72 69.69
C GLU A 293 -14.35 13.11 68.38
N LEU A 294 -13.99 13.92 67.39
CA LEU A 294 -13.34 13.46 66.16
C LEU A 294 -11.95 12.89 66.44
N LEU A 295 -11.12 13.60 67.23
CA LEU A 295 -9.81 13.11 67.64
C LEU A 295 -9.94 11.83 68.45
N ARG A 296 -10.88 11.76 69.39
CA ARG A 296 -11.19 10.54 70.15
C ARG A 296 -11.60 9.38 69.25
N PHE A 297 -12.55 9.58 68.34
CA PHE A 297 -13.02 8.56 67.40
C PHE A 297 -11.91 8.04 66.48
N VAL A 298 -11.06 8.92 65.94
CA VAL A 298 -9.93 8.52 65.09
C VAL A 298 -8.84 7.81 65.92
N THR A 299 -8.62 8.20 67.19
CA THR A 299 -7.71 7.51 68.12
C THR A 299 -8.22 6.13 68.50
N GLU A 300 -9.49 6.01 68.90
CA GLU A 300 -10.19 4.74 69.18
C GLU A 300 -10.16 3.82 67.95
N MET A 301 -10.35 4.38 66.74
CA MET A 301 -10.21 3.65 65.49
C MET A 301 -8.77 3.22 65.19
N ARG A 302 -7.75 4.04 65.50
CA ARG A 302 -6.33 3.66 65.31
C ARG A 302 -5.96 2.50 66.24
N ASP A 303 -6.27 2.65 67.52
CA ASP A 303 -5.75 1.80 68.60
C ASP A 303 -6.55 0.52 68.81
N MET A 304 -7.79 0.43 68.30
CA MET A 304 -8.62 -0.78 68.34
C MET A 304 -8.84 -1.37 66.93
N PRO A 305 -8.11 -2.44 66.55
CA PRO A 305 -8.31 -3.12 65.26
C PRO A 305 -9.73 -3.66 65.03
N ALA A 306 -10.46 -3.96 66.10
CA ALA A 306 -11.85 -4.43 66.08
C ALA A 306 -12.90 -3.31 66.20
N HIS A 307 -12.51 -2.03 66.04
CA HIS A 307 -13.42 -0.89 66.21
C HIS A 307 -14.66 -0.99 65.28
N PRO A 308 -15.89 -0.73 65.77
CA PRO A 308 -17.12 -0.93 64.97
C PRO A 308 -17.13 -0.19 63.62
N ALA A 309 -16.48 0.98 63.55
CA ALA A 309 -16.38 1.75 62.30
C ALA A 309 -15.36 1.17 61.29
N ARG A 310 -14.34 0.42 61.73
CA ARG A 310 -13.53 -0.41 60.80
C ARG A 310 -14.39 -1.51 60.20
N GLY A 311 -15.16 -2.21 61.03
CA GLY A 311 -16.11 -3.23 60.57
C GLY A 311 -17.24 -2.68 59.66
N ALA A 312 -17.61 -1.41 59.82
CA ALA A 312 -18.54 -0.72 58.91
C ALA A 312 -17.91 -0.44 57.55
N LEU A 313 -16.63 -0.04 57.51
CA LEU A 313 -15.86 0.11 56.28
C LEU A 313 -15.65 -1.24 55.57
N ASP A 314 -15.31 -2.30 56.31
CA ASP A 314 -15.18 -3.67 55.77
C ASP A 314 -16.48 -4.13 55.09
N ARG A 315 -17.63 -3.93 55.74
CA ARG A 315 -18.95 -4.21 55.13
C ARG A 315 -19.19 -3.36 53.89
N PHE A 316 -19.05 -2.03 53.99
CA PHE A 316 -19.25 -1.14 52.84
C PHE A 316 -18.40 -1.53 51.62
N LEU A 317 -17.12 -1.88 51.83
CA LEU A 317 -16.24 -2.30 50.74
C LEU A 317 -16.64 -3.68 50.16
N THR A 318 -17.18 -4.58 50.99
CA THR A 318 -17.71 -5.88 50.55
C THR A 318 -18.99 -5.71 49.74
N ASP A 319 -19.95 -4.95 50.27
CA ASP A 319 -21.24 -4.66 49.63
C ASP A 319 -21.01 -3.94 48.29
N PHE A 320 -20.15 -2.90 48.27
CA PHE A 320 -19.77 -2.20 47.04
C PHE A 320 -19.05 -3.09 46.01
N ALA A 321 -18.25 -4.06 46.46
CA ALA A 321 -17.60 -5.03 45.57
C ALA A 321 -18.59 -6.04 44.97
N ALA A 322 -19.67 -6.38 45.69
CA ALA A 322 -20.77 -7.17 45.18
C ALA A 322 -21.62 -6.36 44.18
N ASP A 323 -21.99 -5.12 44.54
CA ASP A 323 -22.78 -4.22 43.70
C ASP A 323 -22.08 -3.91 42.36
N LEU A 324 -20.75 -3.72 42.35
CA LEU A 324 -19.98 -3.58 41.10
C LEU A 324 -20.07 -4.79 40.16
N GLN A 325 -20.39 -5.98 40.68
CA GLN A 325 -20.52 -7.20 39.89
C GLN A 325 -21.98 -7.45 39.46
N SER A 326 -22.93 -7.34 40.39
CA SER A 326 -24.34 -7.71 40.15
C SER A 326 -25.30 -6.54 39.89
N ASP A 327 -25.08 -5.36 40.50
CA ASP A 327 -26.02 -4.24 40.35
C ASP A 327 -25.76 -3.45 39.05
N THR A 328 -26.82 -3.26 38.28
CA THR A 328 -26.77 -2.55 37.00
C THR A 328 -26.67 -1.04 37.20
N GLU A 329 -27.25 -0.47 38.26
CA GLU A 329 -27.18 0.97 38.49
C GLU A 329 -25.77 1.40 38.91
N THR A 330 -25.17 0.67 39.86
CA THR A 330 -23.82 0.91 40.37
C THR A 330 -22.77 0.70 39.28
N ARG A 331 -22.90 -0.36 38.45
CA ARG A 331 -22.10 -0.51 37.22
C ARG A 331 -22.24 0.72 36.32
N ALA A 332 -23.47 1.15 36.01
CA ALA A 332 -23.69 2.33 35.16
C ALA A 332 -23.17 3.65 35.77
N ARG A 333 -23.02 3.77 37.09
CA ARG A 333 -22.37 4.91 37.76
C ARG A 333 -20.84 4.86 37.61
N VAL A 334 -20.22 3.69 37.80
CA VAL A 334 -18.77 3.48 37.60
C VAL A 334 -18.38 3.69 36.14
N GLU A 335 -19.15 3.16 35.19
CA GLU A 335 -18.88 3.34 33.76
C GLU A 335 -19.04 4.81 33.31
N ARG A 336 -19.97 5.57 33.91
CA ARG A 336 -20.06 7.03 33.71
C ARG A 336 -18.82 7.76 34.25
N LEU A 337 -18.37 7.42 35.47
CA LEU A 337 -17.16 8.00 36.06
C LEU A 337 -15.91 7.66 35.24
N LYS A 338 -15.80 6.43 34.71
CA LYS A 338 -14.76 6.02 33.76
C LYS A 338 -14.72 6.97 32.56
N THR A 339 -15.82 7.12 31.84
CA THR A 339 -15.87 7.96 30.63
C THR A 339 -15.61 9.43 30.96
N GLU A 340 -16.08 9.95 32.10
CA GLU A 340 -15.75 11.30 32.57
C GLU A 340 -14.24 11.46 32.82
N VAL A 341 -13.60 10.53 33.52
CA VAL A 341 -12.16 10.58 33.83
C VAL A 341 -11.32 10.40 32.56
N LEU A 342 -11.69 9.50 31.64
CA LEU A 342 -11.03 9.35 30.34
C LEU A 342 -11.17 10.60 29.45
N GLY A 343 -12.29 11.33 29.57
CA GLY A 343 -12.53 12.58 28.86
C GLY A 343 -11.81 13.81 29.41
N ARG A 344 -11.15 13.71 30.57
CA ARG A 344 -10.39 14.82 31.16
C ARG A 344 -9.04 15.02 30.45
N GLY A 345 -8.71 16.28 30.18
CA GLY A 345 -7.49 16.66 29.44
C GLY A 345 -6.22 16.13 30.11
N GLU A 346 -6.17 16.15 31.43
CA GLU A 346 -5.03 15.69 32.23
C GLU A 346 -4.74 14.19 32.02
N VAL A 347 -5.76 13.37 31.74
CA VAL A 347 -5.59 11.94 31.43
C VAL A 347 -5.11 11.74 29.99
N GLN A 348 -5.57 12.58 29.06
CA GLN A 348 -5.06 12.57 27.68
C GLN A 348 -3.58 13.04 27.62
N ASP A 349 -3.20 14.04 28.43
CA ASP A 349 -1.81 14.49 28.57
C ASP A 349 -0.90 13.40 29.15
N LEU A 350 -1.40 12.59 30.10
CA LEU A 350 -0.69 11.42 30.62
C LEU A 350 -0.51 10.34 29.54
N ILE A 351 -1.53 10.08 28.71
CA ILE A 351 -1.44 9.14 27.58
C ILE A 351 -0.43 9.64 26.54
N ALA A 352 -0.46 10.92 26.19
CA ALA A 352 0.48 11.55 25.26
C ALA A 352 1.93 11.51 25.79
N SER A 353 2.13 11.74 27.09
CA SER A 353 3.42 11.63 27.77
C SER A 353 3.95 10.20 27.76
N ALA A 354 3.08 9.22 28.06
CA ALA A 354 3.42 7.79 28.02
C ALA A 354 3.80 7.34 26.60
N TRP A 355 3.06 7.77 25.57
CA TRP A 355 3.43 7.54 24.17
C TRP A 355 4.81 8.10 23.85
N THR A 356 5.09 9.33 24.27
CA THR A 356 6.36 10.01 24.00
C THR A 356 7.54 9.28 24.64
N ALA A 357 7.37 8.77 25.87
CA ALA A 357 8.36 7.93 26.54
C ALA A 357 8.60 6.61 25.80
N VAL A 358 7.53 5.91 25.39
CA VAL A 358 7.63 4.65 24.62
C VAL A 358 8.30 4.86 23.26
N ARG A 359 7.94 5.93 22.53
CA ARG A 359 8.60 6.31 21.27
C ARG A 359 10.09 6.57 21.48
N SER A 360 10.45 7.35 22.50
CA SER A 360 11.85 7.66 22.82
C SER A 360 12.66 6.39 23.09
N MET A 361 12.11 5.45 23.88
CA MET A 361 12.72 4.15 24.13
C MET A 361 12.91 3.32 22.85
N ILE A 362 11.90 3.27 21.97
CA ILE A 362 11.96 2.50 20.71
C ILE A 362 12.96 3.12 19.72
N VAL A 363 12.99 4.44 19.58
CA VAL A 363 13.94 5.15 18.71
C VAL A 363 15.37 4.93 19.20
N SER A 364 15.64 5.17 20.48
CA SER A 364 16.96 4.93 21.07
C SER A 364 17.42 3.47 20.93
N ALA A 365 16.52 2.51 21.16
CA ALA A 365 16.80 1.09 20.97
C ALA A 365 16.96 0.65 19.49
N ALA A 366 16.56 1.47 18.53
CA ALA A 366 16.75 1.25 17.09
C ALA A 366 18.00 1.96 16.53
N GLU A 367 18.51 2.97 17.23
CA GLU A 367 19.74 3.70 16.90
C GLU A 367 21.00 3.00 17.39
N ASP A 368 20.97 2.33 18.56
CA ASP A 368 22.13 1.57 19.05
C ASP A 368 22.34 0.25 18.27
N GLU A 369 23.48 0.16 17.59
CA GLU A 369 23.91 -1.02 16.83
C GLU A 369 24.13 -2.26 17.71
N ARG A 370 24.34 -2.09 19.02
CA ARG A 370 24.48 -3.16 20.02
C ARG A 370 23.24 -3.40 20.87
N SER A 371 22.14 -2.69 20.61
CA SER A 371 20.87 -2.82 21.32
C SER A 371 20.44 -4.28 21.51
N GLU A 372 20.05 -4.65 22.74
CA GLU A 372 19.51 -5.99 23.04
C GLU A 372 18.33 -6.34 22.14
N LEU A 373 17.53 -5.34 21.73
CA LEU A 373 16.41 -5.53 20.81
C LEU A 373 16.91 -5.99 19.44
N ARG A 374 17.95 -5.34 18.90
CA ARG A 374 18.55 -5.69 17.60
C ARG A 374 19.17 -7.08 17.64
N LEU A 375 19.89 -7.41 18.71
CA LEU A 375 20.46 -8.75 18.92
C LEU A 375 19.38 -9.83 19.07
N ARG A 376 18.27 -9.54 19.77
CA ARG A 376 17.13 -10.45 19.96
C ARG A 376 16.33 -10.64 18.66
N VAL A 377 16.14 -9.59 17.86
CA VAL A 377 15.54 -9.67 16.51
C VAL A 377 16.42 -10.53 15.60
N ARG A 378 17.72 -10.25 15.53
CA ARG A 378 18.70 -11.06 14.77
C ARG A 378 18.67 -12.53 15.16
N ALA A 379 18.75 -12.84 16.46
CA ALA A 379 18.67 -14.21 16.97
C ALA A 379 17.33 -14.88 16.64
N SER A 380 16.23 -14.13 16.70
CA SER A 380 14.90 -14.61 16.33
C SER A 380 14.83 -14.94 14.83
N LEU A 381 15.33 -14.06 13.96
CA LEU A 381 15.41 -14.28 12.50
C LEU A 381 16.27 -15.50 12.15
N LEU A 382 17.43 -15.67 12.80
CA LEU A 382 18.26 -16.86 12.61
C LEU A 382 17.56 -18.14 13.08
N SER A 383 16.89 -18.10 14.24
CA SER A 383 16.12 -19.24 14.75
C SER A 383 14.94 -19.60 13.84
N LEU A 384 14.31 -18.59 13.24
CA LEU A 384 13.21 -18.75 12.30
C LEU A 384 13.71 -19.30 10.96
N GLY A 385 14.82 -18.78 10.42
CA GLY A 385 15.47 -19.27 9.21
C GLY A 385 15.88 -20.73 9.35
N ALA A 386 16.54 -21.09 10.45
CA ALA A 386 16.91 -22.47 10.75
C ALA A 386 15.69 -23.41 10.84
N ARG A 387 14.60 -22.99 11.51
CA ARG A 387 13.35 -23.76 11.58
C ARG A 387 12.65 -23.85 10.22
N MET A 388 12.65 -22.79 9.42
CA MET A 388 12.13 -22.79 8.06
C MET A 388 12.99 -23.63 7.09
N ALA A 389 14.27 -23.86 7.38
CA ALA A 389 15.10 -24.77 6.61
C ALA A 389 14.85 -26.24 6.95
N SER A 390 14.56 -26.57 8.22
CA SER A 390 14.48 -27.96 8.71
C SER A 390 13.07 -28.52 8.95
N ASP A 391 12.07 -27.69 9.26
CA ASP A 391 10.71 -28.13 9.63
C ASP A 391 9.71 -27.87 8.49
N ALA A 392 9.30 -28.96 7.82
CA ALA A 392 8.28 -28.95 6.77
C ALA A 392 6.91 -28.37 7.22
N LYS A 393 6.55 -28.45 8.51
CA LYS A 393 5.31 -27.85 9.05
C LYS A 393 5.41 -26.34 9.18
N VAL A 394 6.61 -25.81 9.46
CA VAL A 394 6.88 -24.37 9.46
C VAL A 394 6.94 -23.85 8.01
N GLN A 395 7.62 -24.58 7.11
CA GLN A 395 7.62 -24.28 5.67
C GLN A 395 6.20 -24.16 5.12
N ALA A 396 5.37 -25.19 5.28
CA ALA A 396 3.99 -25.21 4.78
C ALA A 396 3.12 -24.06 5.34
N LYS A 397 3.36 -23.64 6.59
CA LYS A 397 2.68 -22.45 7.15
C LYS A 397 3.13 -21.16 6.47
N VAL A 398 4.44 -20.95 6.29
CA VAL A 398 4.97 -19.75 5.65
C VAL A 398 4.59 -19.70 4.18
N ASP A 399 4.71 -20.81 3.45
CA ASP A 399 4.24 -20.93 2.07
C ASP A 399 2.75 -20.59 1.98
N GLY A 400 1.90 -21.13 2.87
CA GLY A 400 0.47 -20.78 2.92
C GLY A 400 0.17 -19.30 3.20
N TRP A 401 0.99 -18.63 4.02
CA TRP A 401 0.86 -17.19 4.28
C TRP A 401 1.32 -16.34 3.08
N VAL A 402 2.45 -16.69 2.47
CA VAL A 402 2.96 -16.02 1.25
C VAL A 402 2.00 -16.22 0.08
N GLU A 403 1.47 -17.43 -0.07
CA GLU A 403 0.45 -17.81 -1.04
C GLU A 403 -0.83 -17.00 -0.85
N GLY A 404 -1.34 -16.88 0.39
CA GLY A 404 -2.50 -16.06 0.72
C GLY A 404 -2.27 -14.57 0.44
N ALA A 405 -1.13 -14.02 0.84
CA ALA A 405 -0.78 -12.62 0.62
C ALA A 405 -0.61 -12.29 -0.87
N ALA A 406 0.05 -13.16 -1.64
CA ALA A 406 0.24 -12.98 -3.07
C ALA A 406 -1.07 -13.13 -3.85
N VAL A 407 -1.93 -14.10 -3.49
CA VAL A 407 -3.28 -14.22 -4.05
C VAL A 407 -4.11 -12.97 -3.73
N TYR A 408 -4.06 -12.46 -2.51
CA TYR A 408 -4.76 -11.23 -2.14
C TYR A 408 -4.27 -10.05 -2.99
N VAL A 409 -2.96 -9.79 -3.05
CA VAL A 409 -2.40 -8.70 -3.85
C VAL A 409 -2.78 -8.84 -5.33
N VAL A 410 -2.64 -10.04 -5.91
CA VAL A 410 -2.95 -10.25 -7.34
C VAL A 410 -4.45 -10.15 -7.64
N THR A 411 -5.34 -10.59 -6.74
CA THR A 411 -6.79 -10.51 -6.96
C THR A 411 -7.35 -9.11 -6.69
N THR A 412 -6.87 -8.43 -5.64
CA THR A 412 -7.25 -7.05 -5.30
C THR A 412 -6.77 -6.06 -6.35
N TYR A 413 -5.49 -6.14 -6.76
CA TYR A 413 -4.88 -5.20 -7.71
C TYR A 413 -4.86 -5.70 -9.16
N ARG A 414 -5.70 -6.71 -9.49
CA ARG A 414 -5.75 -7.31 -10.83
C ARG A 414 -6.03 -6.26 -11.91
N LYS A 415 -6.98 -5.36 -11.65
CA LYS A 415 -7.43 -4.34 -12.60
C LYS A 415 -6.33 -3.35 -12.90
N GLU A 416 -5.61 -2.91 -11.89
CA GLU A 416 -4.50 -1.98 -11.93
C GLU A 416 -3.32 -2.57 -12.73
N ILE A 417 -3.00 -3.84 -12.52
CA ILE A 417 -1.97 -4.55 -13.30
C ILE A 417 -2.40 -4.68 -14.78
N THR A 418 -3.67 -4.99 -15.06
CA THR A 418 -4.17 -5.05 -16.46
C THR A 418 -4.30 -3.68 -17.12
N SER A 419 -4.61 -2.63 -16.35
CA SER A 419 -4.62 -1.23 -16.82
C SER A 419 -3.21 -0.84 -17.23
N LEU A 420 -2.20 -1.08 -16.38
CA LEU A 420 -0.81 -0.77 -16.68
C LEU A 420 -0.35 -1.37 -18.03
N ILE A 421 -0.76 -2.60 -18.37
CA ILE A 421 -0.48 -3.20 -19.68
C ILE A 421 -1.19 -2.42 -20.80
N THR A 422 -2.49 -2.17 -20.64
CA THR A 422 -3.32 -1.45 -21.62
C THR A 422 -2.81 -0.03 -21.87
N ASP A 423 -2.55 0.73 -20.81
CA ASP A 423 -2.04 2.10 -20.83
C ASP A 423 -0.63 2.17 -21.45
N THR A 424 0.22 1.18 -21.14
CA THR A 424 1.55 1.06 -21.76
C THR A 424 1.44 0.80 -23.27
N VAL A 425 0.55 -0.10 -23.71
CA VAL A 425 0.33 -0.37 -25.15
C VAL A 425 -0.29 0.84 -25.85
N ALA A 426 -1.20 1.56 -25.19
CA ALA A 426 -1.81 2.78 -25.70
C ALA A 426 -0.76 3.87 -25.97
N GLY A 427 0.20 4.04 -25.06
CA GLY A 427 1.31 5.01 -25.20
C GLY A 427 2.32 4.70 -26.31
N TRP A 428 2.39 3.47 -26.83
CA TRP A 428 3.37 3.13 -27.88
C TRP A 428 3.04 3.76 -29.24
N ASP A 429 4.07 4.22 -29.96
CA ASP A 429 3.92 4.58 -31.38
C ASP A 429 3.48 3.37 -32.22
N ALA A 430 2.38 3.55 -32.95
CA ALA A 430 1.78 2.52 -33.79
C ALA A 430 2.69 2.12 -34.96
N GLU A 431 3.42 3.06 -35.56
CA GLU A 431 4.33 2.74 -36.66
C GLU A 431 5.52 1.90 -36.19
N HIS A 432 6.19 2.32 -35.12
CA HIS A 432 7.37 1.64 -34.59
C HIS A 432 7.03 0.24 -34.07
N THR A 433 5.92 0.11 -33.35
CA THR A 433 5.39 -1.17 -32.88
C THR A 433 5.09 -2.11 -34.05
N THR A 434 4.39 -1.61 -35.08
CA THR A 434 4.10 -2.38 -36.30
C THR A 434 5.38 -2.83 -37.00
N LYS A 435 6.39 -1.95 -37.10
CA LYS A 435 7.72 -2.25 -37.69
C LYS A 435 8.51 -3.29 -36.88
N LYS A 436 8.31 -3.40 -35.56
CA LYS A 436 8.88 -4.45 -34.69
C LYS A 436 8.14 -5.79 -34.82
N ILE A 437 6.80 -5.77 -34.85
CA ILE A 437 5.99 -6.99 -35.08
C ILE A 437 6.30 -7.57 -36.47
N GLU A 438 6.38 -6.73 -37.51
CA GLU A 438 6.77 -7.14 -38.87
C GLU A 438 8.18 -7.76 -38.91
N ALA A 439 9.12 -7.29 -38.08
CA ALA A 439 10.45 -7.89 -38.01
C ALA A 439 10.45 -9.29 -37.38
N ASN A 440 9.56 -9.54 -36.40
CA ASN A 440 9.47 -10.84 -35.72
C ASN A 440 8.73 -11.90 -36.57
N ILE A 441 7.61 -11.53 -37.22
CA ILE A 441 6.69 -12.49 -37.88
C ILE A 441 6.85 -12.45 -39.42
N GLY A 442 7.46 -11.38 -39.97
CA GLY A 442 7.47 -11.11 -41.41
C GLY A 442 8.16 -12.15 -42.28
N ARG A 443 9.08 -12.97 -41.73
CA ARG A 443 9.70 -14.09 -42.45
C ARG A 443 8.66 -15.18 -42.73
N ASP A 444 7.89 -15.53 -41.71
CA ASP A 444 6.95 -16.65 -41.74
C ASP A 444 5.73 -16.29 -42.61
N LEU A 445 5.32 -15.01 -42.59
CA LEU A 445 4.31 -14.46 -43.50
C LEU A 445 4.71 -14.51 -44.99
N GLN A 446 6.00 -14.48 -45.35
CA GLN A 446 6.39 -14.65 -46.76
C GLN A 446 6.23 -16.10 -47.26
N PHE A 447 6.26 -17.10 -46.37
CA PHE A 447 5.97 -18.48 -46.76
C PHE A 447 4.52 -18.64 -47.22
N ILE A 448 3.57 -17.89 -46.65
CA ILE A 448 2.19 -17.84 -47.15
C ILE A 448 2.19 -17.45 -48.62
N ARG A 449 2.85 -16.35 -48.99
CA ARG A 449 2.94 -15.88 -50.39
C ARG A 449 3.63 -16.87 -51.35
N ILE A 450 4.69 -17.55 -50.89
CA ILE A 450 5.35 -18.61 -51.68
C ILE A 450 4.38 -19.78 -51.88
N ASN A 451 3.71 -20.22 -50.82
CA ASN A 451 2.73 -21.31 -50.87
C ASN A 451 1.51 -20.93 -51.72
N GLY A 452 1.00 -19.70 -51.63
CA GLY A 452 -0.10 -19.20 -52.48
C GLY A 452 0.27 -19.14 -53.95
N THR A 453 1.56 -18.94 -54.28
CA THR A 453 2.06 -19.10 -55.65
C THR A 453 1.92 -20.56 -56.11
N VAL A 454 2.42 -21.51 -55.31
CA VAL A 454 2.43 -22.95 -55.66
C VAL A 454 1.01 -23.53 -55.69
N VAL A 455 0.20 -23.26 -54.68
CA VAL A 455 -1.19 -23.71 -54.56
C VAL A 455 -2.05 -23.05 -55.63
N GLY A 456 -1.86 -21.76 -55.90
CA GLY A 456 -2.50 -21.06 -57.01
C GLY A 456 -2.19 -21.72 -58.34
N SER A 457 -0.93 -22.06 -58.61
CA SER A 457 -0.55 -22.76 -59.84
C SER A 457 -1.14 -24.16 -59.97
N LEU A 458 -1.17 -24.94 -58.89
CA LEU A 458 -1.80 -26.27 -58.89
C LEU A 458 -3.32 -26.17 -59.09
N ALA A 459 -3.98 -25.18 -58.48
CA ALA A 459 -5.41 -24.93 -58.65
C ALA A 459 -5.74 -24.49 -60.10
N GLY A 460 -4.97 -23.56 -60.68
CA GLY A 460 -5.14 -23.13 -62.07
C GLY A 460 -4.94 -24.28 -63.05
N LEU A 461 -3.89 -25.09 -62.84
CA LEU A 461 -3.65 -26.29 -63.65
C LEU A 461 -4.81 -27.28 -63.59
N LEU A 462 -5.36 -27.52 -62.39
CA LEU A 462 -6.49 -28.43 -62.18
C LEU A 462 -7.77 -27.89 -62.82
N ILE A 463 -8.09 -26.62 -62.63
CA ILE A 463 -9.25 -25.95 -63.23
C ILE A 463 -9.16 -26.00 -64.76
N TYR A 464 -7.99 -25.72 -65.33
CA TYR A 464 -7.75 -25.80 -66.77
C TYR A 464 -7.82 -27.23 -67.31
N ALA A 465 -7.29 -28.22 -66.58
CA ALA A 465 -7.43 -29.62 -66.96
C ALA A 465 -8.91 -30.06 -67.00
N VAL A 466 -9.69 -29.65 -65.99
CA VAL A 466 -11.13 -29.96 -65.91
C VAL A 466 -11.92 -29.23 -67.00
N SER A 467 -11.66 -27.95 -67.28
CA SER A 467 -12.37 -27.21 -68.34
C SER A 467 -12.12 -27.82 -69.73
N ARG A 468 -10.89 -28.24 -70.02
CA ARG A 468 -10.53 -28.94 -71.27
C ARG A 468 -11.18 -30.33 -71.40
N ILE A 469 -11.39 -31.05 -70.29
CA ILE A 469 -12.14 -32.32 -70.29
C ILE A 469 -13.65 -32.08 -70.51
N LEU A 470 -14.19 -30.98 -69.99
CA LEU A 470 -15.60 -30.60 -70.12
C LEU A 470 -15.96 -29.91 -71.44
N GLY A 471 -14.99 -29.72 -72.36
CA GLY A 471 -15.23 -29.26 -73.73
C GLY A 471 -15.34 -27.74 -73.90
N ALA A 472 -14.72 -26.96 -73.00
CA ALA A 472 -14.54 -25.51 -73.15
C ALA A 472 -13.27 -25.12 -73.95
#